data_AF-A0A0D3I0X4-F1
#
_entry.id   AF-A0A0D3I0X4-F1
#
_cell.length_a   1.000
_cell.length_b   1.000
_cell.length_c   1.000
_cell.angle_alpha   90.00
_cell.angle_beta   90.00
_cell.angle_gamma   90.00
#
_symmetry.space_group_name_H-M   'P 1'
#
loop_
_entity.id
_entity.type
_entity.pdbx_description
1 polymer ?
#
loop_
_entity_poly.entity_id
_entity_poly.type
_entity_poly.pdbx_seq_one_letter_code
_entity_poly.pdbx_strand_id
1 'polypeptide(L)'
;MHSRKRERSVVEAWRRHSPGGSSRGAILQALAAREIAPARAGPSGAAAWGSLACFGVESEFDMHDPEALRLFRLPQLRRRSKVIEIVCSDDVVVALTLSGVACAFKDGRRVAFLNVTPDEMVRSVLFNRRSASFVTVSTYRADHFSSLHCRSTLVEWVRRGEPEAGLPIFQQEELRWPGFVEFDEVSCRAVTFSAADRTYGIWELANFSLLFRLRDPEIAEVKAAARNALLVVHRRKADAMRVQVLSIADGTSLLGSESPVAAGQLQAPSSTLHLYERNLFLAVSGRALAVFSLQGDRLLGMEDHTLWCDGESAMSNLYVTTAQDVVLSYCARPNTDRRAGGTINVSSLRTGECVAKLAAGAPLPELADVTALSFSEARSELYVGSRKGSLFVWSLFGVAAGDSREAKPAWPLDEGATPHSPTPSPPHSPPTFP
;
A
#
# COMPACT_ATOMS: atom_id res chain seq x y z
N MET A 1 26.38 12.11 -15.66
CA MET A 1 25.92 12.04 -17.07
C MET A 1 25.53 10.62 -17.53
N HIS A 2 26.27 9.57 -17.14
CA HIS A 2 26.00 8.18 -17.57
C HIS A 2 24.69 7.57 -17.00
N SER A 3 24.31 7.87 -15.76
CA SER A 3 23.05 7.38 -15.14
C SER A 3 21.77 7.94 -15.82
N ARG A 4 21.73 9.25 -16.12
CA ARG A 4 20.59 9.91 -16.80
C ARG A 4 20.35 9.42 -18.24
N LYS A 5 21.41 9.03 -18.97
CA LYS A 5 21.28 8.44 -20.32
C LYS A 5 20.68 7.03 -20.26
N ARG A 6 21.08 6.24 -19.25
CA ARG A 6 20.56 4.88 -19.03
C ARG A 6 19.08 4.90 -18.63
N GLU A 7 18.69 5.82 -17.77
CA GLU A 7 17.29 6.02 -17.34
C GLU A 7 16.37 6.44 -18.51
N ARG A 8 16.80 7.40 -19.35
CA ARG A 8 16.07 7.78 -20.57
C ARG A 8 15.92 6.62 -21.55
N SER A 9 16.97 5.82 -21.75
CA SER A 9 16.95 4.64 -22.63
C SER A 9 15.97 3.55 -22.13
N VAL A 10 15.85 3.34 -20.82
CA VAL A 10 14.91 2.37 -20.24
C VAL A 10 13.47 2.86 -20.37
N VAL A 11 13.21 4.12 -20.05
CA VAL A 11 11.87 4.72 -20.20
C VAL A 11 11.40 4.68 -21.66
N GLU A 12 12.29 4.97 -22.61
CA GLU A 12 11.96 4.89 -24.04
C GLU A 12 11.79 3.45 -24.52
N ALA A 13 12.56 2.48 -24.02
CA ALA A 13 12.41 1.07 -24.35
C ALA A 13 11.08 0.50 -23.83
N TRP A 14 10.67 0.91 -22.63
CA TRP A 14 9.38 0.58 -22.03
C TRP A 14 8.22 1.32 -22.69
N ARG A 15 8.45 2.48 -23.33
CA ARG A 15 7.43 3.16 -24.15
C ARG A 15 7.27 2.54 -25.54
N ARG A 16 8.34 2.02 -26.15
CA ARG A 16 8.38 1.57 -27.55
C ARG A 16 8.05 0.09 -27.79
N HIS A 17 8.04 -0.77 -26.78
CA HIS A 17 7.64 -2.18 -26.95
C HIS A 17 6.12 -2.31 -27.08
N SER A 18 5.63 -2.36 -28.32
CA SER A 18 4.32 -2.89 -28.69
C SER A 18 4.41 -4.42 -28.89
N PRO A 19 3.34 -5.20 -28.66
CA PRO A 19 3.38 -6.65 -28.82
C PRO A 19 3.70 -6.99 -30.29
N GLY A 20 4.84 -7.64 -30.52
CA GLY A 20 5.20 -8.16 -31.84
C GLY A 20 4.27 -9.30 -32.25
N GLY A 21 3.69 -9.20 -33.45
CA GLY A 21 2.78 -10.19 -34.01
C GLY A 21 3.43 -11.55 -34.24
N SER A 22 3.24 -12.47 -33.30
CA SER A 22 3.50 -13.91 -33.42
C SER A 22 2.22 -14.64 -33.02
N SER A 23 1.92 -15.82 -33.60
CA SER A 23 0.67 -16.54 -33.30
C SER A 23 0.54 -16.95 -31.83
N ARG A 24 1.67 -17.02 -31.10
CA ARG A 24 1.73 -17.18 -29.63
C ARG A 24 1.26 -15.92 -28.90
N GLY A 25 1.57 -14.74 -29.45
CA GLY A 25 1.12 -13.44 -28.97
C GLY A 25 -0.39 -13.23 -29.13
N ALA A 26 -1.03 -13.81 -30.15
CA ALA A 26 -2.48 -13.76 -30.30
C ALA A 26 -3.23 -14.61 -29.24
N ILE A 27 -2.67 -15.77 -28.88
CA ILE A 27 -3.23 -16.62 -27.81
C ILE A 27 -3.03 -15.98 -26.43
N LEU A 28 -1.86 -15.39 -26.18
CA LEU A 28 -1.60 -14.62 -24.95
C LEU A 28 -2.44 -13.34 -24.89
N GLN A 29 -2.67 -12.64 -26.01
CA GLN A 29 -3.61 -11.53 -26.08
C GLN A 29 -5.06 -11.97 -25.84
N ALA A 30 -5.47 -13.15 -26.29
CA ALA A 30 -6.80 -13.68 -26.04
C ALA A 30 -6.99 -14.11 -24.56
N LEU A 31 -5.94 -14.63 -23.92
CA LEU A 31 -5.92 -14.93 -22.49
C LEU A 31 -5.89 -13.65 -21.65
N ALA A 32 -5.06 -12.67 -22.02
CA ALA A 32 -5.04 -11.33 -21.42
C ALA A 32 -6.38 -10.59 -21.60
N ALA A 33 -7.03 -10.70 -22.77
CA ALA A 33 -8.36 -10.15 -23.00
C ALA A 33 -9.43 -10.83 -22.12
N ARG A 34 -9.21 -12.08 -21.72
CA ARG A 34 -10.03 -12.83 -20.75
C ARG A 34 -9.74 -12.42 -19.29
N GLU A 35 -8.50 -12.09 -18.96
CA GLU A 35 -8.09 -11.52 -17.65
C GLU A 35 -8.49 -10.04 -17.50
N ILE A 36 -8.59 -9.31 -18.63
CA ILE A 36 -9.07 -7.92 -18.74
C ILE A 36 -10.60 -7.88 -18.97
N ALA A 37 -11.27 -9.03 -19.14
CA ALA A 37 -12.71 -9.12 -19.36
C ALA A 37 -13.53 -8.53 -18.18
N PRO A 38 -14.77 -8.07 -18.41
CA PRO A 38 -15.57 -7.46 -17.36
C PRO A 38 -16.02 -8.51 -16.34
N ALA A 39 -15.44 -8.49 -15.13
CA ALA A 39 -16.19 -8.92 -13.96
C ALA A 39 -17.42 -8.01 -13.83
N ARG A 40 -18.60 -8.62 -13.60
CA ARG A 40 -19.95 -8.01 -13.56
C ARG A 40 -19.95 -6.48 -13.41
N ALA A 41 -20.44 -5.80 -14.44
CA ALA A 41 -20.58 -4.35 -14.48
C ALA A 41 -21.50 -3.84 -13.36
N GLY A 42 -20.89 -3.37 -12.26
CA GLY A 42 -21.42 -2.25 -11.49
C GLY A 42 -21.13 -0.94 -12.23
N PRO A 43 -21.81 0.17 -11.90
CA PRO A 43 -21.53 1.47 -12.51
C PRO A 43 -20.04 1.79 -12.41
N SER A 44 -19.43 2.13 -13.54
CA SER A 44 -18.01 2.47 -13.65
C SER A 44 -17.66 3.63 -12.73
N GLY A 45 -16.74 3.41 -11.76
CA GLY A 45 -16.20 4.48 -10.93
C GLY A 45 -15.56 5.62 -11.73
N ALA A 46 -15.17 5.36 -13.01
CA ALA A 46 -14.65 6.38 -13.93
C ALA A 46 -15.59 7.58 -14.12
N ALA A 47 -16.91 7.38 -14.04
CA ALA A 47 -17.88 8.49 -14.14
C ALA A 47 -17.84 9.40 -12.90
N ALA A 48 -17.61 8.83 -11.71
CA ALA A 48 -17.46 9.60 -10.47
C ALA A 48 -16.14 10.40 -10.45
N TRP A 49 -15.09 9.87 -11.08
CA TRP A 49 -13.81 10.56 -11.25
C TRP A 49 -13.85 11.75 -12.20
N GLY A 50 -14.87 11.88 -13.05
CA GLY A 50 -15.08 13.08 -13.89
C GLY A 50 -15.21 14.37 -13.08
N SER A 51 -15.62 14.26 -11.81
CA SER A 51 -15.76 15.37 -10.87
C SER A 51 -14.42 15.80 -10.22
N LEU A 52 -13.29 15.18 -10.55
CA LEU A 52 -11.99 15.57 -9.98
C LEU A 52 -11.58 17.01 -10.33
N ALA A 53 -12.12 17.55 -11.43
CA ALA A 53 -11.96 18.97 -11.78
C ALA A 53 -12.58 19.92 -10.73
N CYS A 54 -13.49 19.42 -9.90
CA CYS A 54 -14.15 20.14 -8.81
C CYS A 54 -13.48 19.91 -7.45
N PHE A 55 -12.36 19.18 -7.38
CA PHE A 55 -11.62 19.05 -6.13
C PHE A 55 -10.83 20.33 -5.85
N GLY A 56 -10.86 20.78 -4.60
CA GLY A 56 -9.96 21.80 -4.09
C GLY A 56 -9.46 21.50 -2.70
N VAL A 57 -8.48 22.29 -2.27
CA VAL A 57 -7.93 22.19 -0.92
C VAL A 57 -9.00 22.66 0.07
N GLU A 58 -9.45 21.74 0.91
CA GLU A 58 -10.37 22.03 2.01
C GLU A 58 -9.59 22.40 3.28
N SER A 59 -8.47 21.72 3.54
CA SER A 59 -7.66 21.97 4.72
C SER A 59 -6.18 21.64 4.52
N GLU A 60 -5.34 22.26 5.33
CA GLU A 60 -3.91 21.98 5.46
C GLU A 60 -3.59 21.65 6.91
N PHE A 61 -2.86 20.56 7.14
CA PHE A 61 -2.32 20.19 8.44
C PHE A 61 -0.81 20.27 8.44
N ASP A 62 -0.25 21.00 9.41
CA ASP A 62 1.18 21.04 9.63
C ASP A 62 1.60 19.91 10.58
N MET A 63 2.46 19.02 10.11
CA MET A 63 3.08 17.97 10.93
C MET A 63 4.09 18.55 11.93
N HIS A 64 4.60 19.76 11.68
CA HIS A 64 5.64 20.39 12.49
C HIS A 64 5.03 21.37 13.49
N ASP A 65 4.88 20.90 14.73
CA ASP A 65 4.48 21.73 15.86
C ASP A 65 5.68 21.89 16.81
N PRO A 66 6.37 23.04 16.80
CA PRO A 66 7.57 23.25 17.60
C PRO A 66 7.37 23.03 19.10
N GLU A 67 6.18 23.34 19.63
CA GLU A 67 5.88 23.20 21.06
C GLU A 67 5.59 21.75 21.40
N ALA A 68 4.71 21.10 20.65
CA ALA A 68 4.37 19.70 20.90
C ALA A 68 5.55 18.75 20.63
N LEU A 69 6.42 19.07 19.66
CA LEU A 69 7.60 18.28 19.36
C LEU A 69 8.72 18.41 20.42
N ARG A 70 8.63 19.34 21.38
CA ARG A 70 9.59 19.41 22.51
C ARG A 70 9.59 18.14 23.35
N LEU A 71 8.48 17.40 23.35
CA LEU A 71 8.33 16.12 24.04
C LEU A 71 9.33 15.06 23.54
N PHE A 72 9.75 15.12 22.28
CA PHE A 72 10.73 14.19 21.71
C PHE A 72 12.15 14.52 22.16
N ARG A 73 12.94 13.51 22.56
CA ARG A 73 14.35 13.68 22.96
C ARG A 73 15.29 13.76 21.76
N LEU A 74 14.92 13.14 20.64
CA LEU A 74 15.75 13.09 19.44
C LEU A 74 15.69 14.41 18.67
N PRO A 75 16.83 15.13 18.47
CA PRO A 75 16.82 16.42 17.78
C PRO A 75 16.26 16.37 16.35
N GLN A 76 16.39 15.24 15.67
CA GLN A 76 15.88 15.03 14.31
C GLN A 76 14.35 15.01 14.26
N LEU A 77 13.67 14.51 15.29
CA LEU A 77 12.20 14.49 15.38
C LEU A 77 11.60 15.88 15.54
N ARG A 78 12.39 16.84 16.05
CA ARG A 78 11.97 18.24 16.25
C ARG A 78 12.07 19.10 14.99
N ARG A 79 12.70 18.58 13.93
CA ARG A 79 12.88 19.31 12.68
C ARG A 79 11.73 19.01 11.73
N ARG A 80 11.36 20.02 10.95
CA ARG A 80 10.45 19.85 9.82
C ARG A 80 11.02 18.80 8.87
N SER A 81 10.17 17.88 8.45
CA SER A 81 10.55 16.71 7.67
C SER A 81 9.42 16.35 6.70
N LYS A 82 9.78 15.81 5.54
CA LYS A 82 8.81 15.46 4.49
C LYS A 82 7.86 14.36 4.95
N VAL A 83 6.62 14.39 4.47
CA VAL A 83 5.67 13.29 4.64
C VAL A 83 6.04 12.15 3.68
N ILE A 84 6.14 10.92 4.18
CA ILE A 84 6.53 9.74 3.36
C ILE A 84 5.44 8.69 3.25
N GLU A 85 4.47 8.69 4.15
CA GLU A 85 3.39 7.69 4.18
C GLU A 85 2.14 8.33 4.79
N ILE A 86 0.99 8.02 4.20
CA ILE A 86 -0.32 8.51 4.64
C ILE A 86 -1.29 7.33 4.61
N VAL A 87 -1.90 7.03 5.75
CA VAL A 87 -2.91 5.98 5.86
C VAL A 87 -4.21 6.55 6.42
N CYS A 88 -5.32 6.06 5.89
CA CYS A 88 -6.65 6.57 6.21
C CYS A 88 -7.50 5.45 6.82
N SER A 89 -8.11 5.75 7.97
CA SER A 89 -9.31 5.04 8.46
C SER A 89 -10.58 5.81 8.02
N ASP A 90 -11.72 5.49 8.61
CA ASP A 90 -13.00 6.14 8.29
C ASP A 90 -13.02 7.65 8.60
N ASP A 91 -12.47 8.07 9.74
CA ASP A 91 -12.50 9.48 10.21
C ASP A 91 -11.14 9.98 10.74
N VAL A 92 -10.16 9.10 10.92
CA VAL A 92 -8.78 9.46 11.30
C VAL A 92 -7.86 9.26 10.11
N VAL A 93 -7.04 10.27 9.81
CA VAL A 93 -5.90 10.15 8.89
C VAL A 93 -4.61 10.17 9.70
N VAL A 94 -3.68 9.30 9.37
CA VAL A 94 -2.33 9.29 9.96
C VAL A 94 -1.33 9.59 8.86
N ALA A 95 -0.44 10.54 9.11
CA ALA A 95 0.70 10.82 8.26
C ALA A 95 2.01 10.55 9.02
N LEU A 96 2.99 10.00 8.33
CA LEU A 96 4.33 9.72 8.84
C LEU A 96 5.36 10.59 8.11
N THR A 97 6.25 11.25 8.86
CA THR A 97 7.38 11.97 8.27
C THR A 97 8.63 11.11 8.16
N LEU A 98 9.55 11.48 7.26
CA LEU A 98 10.86 10.84 7.11
C LEU A 98 11.68 10.82 8.41
N SER A 99 11.48 11.80 9.31
CA SER A 99 12.22 11.82 10.58
C SER A 99 11.71 10.77 11.56
N GLY A 100 10.50 10.22 11.33
CA GLY A 100 9.88 9.19 12.15
C GLY A 100 8.79 9.70 13.08
N VAL A 101 8.22 10.88 12.81
CA VAL A 101 7.06 11.43 13.54
C VAL A 101 5.78 11.01 12.83
N ALA A 102 4.90 10.30 13.54
CA ALA A 102 3.58 9.89 13.06
C ALA A 102 2.48 10.70 13.77
N CYS A 103 1.67 11.45 13.01
CA CYS A 103 0.61 12.30 13.53
C CYS A 103 -0.75 11.80 13.06
N ALA A 104 -1.70 11.68 13.98
CA ALA A 104 -3.10 11.43 13.68
C ALA A 104 -3.90 12.74 13.66
N PHE A 105 -4.73 12.90 12.64
CA PHE A 105 -5.65 14.02 12.49
C PHE A 105 -7.08 13.52 12.33
N LYS A 106 -8.01 14.28 12.90
CA LYS A 106 -9.46 14.11 12.78
C LYS A 106 -10.12 15.49 12.79
N ASP A 107 -11.12 15.68 11.92
CA ASP A 107 -11.94 16.89 11.84
C ASP A 107 -11.12 18.20 11.87
N GLY A 108 -10.04 18.23 11.10
CA GLY A 108 -9.21 19.42 11.00
C GLY A 108 -8.13 19.60 12.09
N ARG A 109 -8.01 18.66 13.04
CA ARG A 109 -7.16 18.82 14.24
C ARG A 109 -6.28 17.60 14.48
N ARG A 110 -5.06 17.84 14.98
CA ARG A 110 -4.20 16.75 15.47
C ARG A 110 -4.79 16.19 16.76
N VAL A 111 -5.08 14.89 16.77
CA VAL A 111 -5.63 14.19 17.95
C VAL A 111 -4.56 13.43 18.72
N ALA A 112 -3.49 12.95 18.06
CA ALA A 112 -2.42 12.22 18.71
C ALA A 112 -1.11 12.27 17.91
N PHE A 113 0.01 12.04 18.59
CA PHE A 113 1.21 11.47 17.96
C PHE A 113 1.18 9.96 18.19
N LEU A 114 1.38 9.13 17.18
CA LEU A 114 1.46 7.68 17.38
C LEU A 114 2.78 7.25 18.03
N ASN A 115 3.78 8.13 18.10
CA ASN A 115 4.98 7.92 18.90
C ASN A 115 4.61 7.99 20.39
N VAL A 116 4.80 6.90 21.12
CA VAL A 116 4.44 6.78 22.54
C VAL A 116 5.64 6.98 23.48
N THR A 117 6.87 6.99 22.94
CA THR A 117 8.06 7.37 23.72
C THR A 117 8.87 8.49 23.06
N PRO A 118 9.59 9.32 23.83
CA PRO A 118 10.39 10.43 23.30
C PRO A 118 11.53 10.06 22.36
N ASP A 119 11.98 8.80 22.36
CA ASP A 119 13.10 8.30 21.55
C ASP A 119 12.68 7.25 20.50
N GLU A 120 11.37 7.08 20.31
CA GLU A 120 10.78 6.25 19.26
C GLU A 120 10.86 6.94 17.90
N MET A 121 11.40 6.23 16.92
CA MET A 121 11.30 6.57 15.49
C MET A 121 10.37 5.57 14.81
N VAL A 122 9.19 6.04 14.38
CA VAL A 122 8.28 5.24 13.56
C VAL A 122 8.86 5.13 12.15
N ARG A 123 8.87 3.92 11.59
CA ARG A 123 9.43 3.59 10.27
C ARG A 123 8.36 3.32 9.23
N SER A 124 7.21 2.78 9.66
CA SER A 124 6.06 2.55 8.81
C SER A 124 4.78 2.59 9.65
N VAL A 125 3.68 3.02 9.03
CA VAL A 125 2.33 2.96 9.57
C VAL A 125 1.40 2.28 8.58
N LEU A 126 0.64 1.30 9.04
CA LEU A 126 -0.41 0.59 8.32
C LEU A 126 -1.77 0.87 8.97
N PHE A 127 -2.84 0.97 8.18
CA PHE A 127 -4.20 0.86 8.71
C PHE A 127 -4.74 -0.56 8.49
N ASN A 128 -4.83 -1.35 9.55
CA ASN A 128 -5.40 -2.68 9.49
C ASN A 128 -6.93 -2.61 9.56
N ARG A 129 -7.58 -2.69 8.39
CA ARG A 129 -9.04 -2.68 8.25
C ARG A 129 -9.73 -3.80 9.03
N ARG A 130 -9.08 -4.95 9.23
CA ARG A 130 -9.69 -6.14 9.86
C ARG A 130 -9.93 -5.97 11.35
N SER A 131 -9.04 -5.24 12.02
CA SER A 131 -9.12 -4.98 13.46
C SER A 131 -9.45 -3.52 13.77
N ALA A 132 -9.68 -2.69 12.75
CA ALA A 132 -9.82 -1.24 12.87
C ALA A 132 -8.71 -0.63 13.74
N SER A 133 -7.46 -0.95 13.40
CA SER A 133 -6.28 -0.52 14.16
C SER A 133 -5.20 0.08 13.26
N PHE A 134 -4.44 1.03 13.79
CA PHE A 134 -3.18 1.45 13.20
C PHE A 134 -2.05 0.58 13.72
N VAL A 135 -1.25 0.02 12.82
CA VAL A 135 -0.04 -0.72 13.17
C VAL A 135 1.16 0.16 12.90
N THR A 136 1.98 0.36 13.92
CA THR A 136 3.25 1.09 13.81
C THR A 136 4.41 0.13 13.88
N VAL A 137 5.38 0.26 12.97
CA VAL A 137 6.68 -0.40 13.06
C VAL A 137 7.71 0.66 13.47
N SER A 138 8.31 0.48 14.64
CA SER A 138 9.17 1.48 15.28
C SER A 138 10.56 0.93 15.59
N THR A 139 11.53 1.84 15.66
CA THR A 139 12.89 1.60 16.18
C THR A 139 13.15 2.58 17.32
N TYR A 140 13.95 2.20 18.32
CA TYR A 140 14.18 3.03 19.51
C TYR A 140 15.65 3.42 19.63
N ARG A 141 15.94 4.56 20.26
CA ARG A 141 17.33 4.93 20.54
C ARG A 141 17.96 3.97 21.55
N ALA A 142 17.16 3.48 22.50
CA ALA A 142 17.59 2.57 23.56
C ALA A 142 18.31 1.32 23.05
N ASP A 143 17.92 0.78 21.89
CA ASP A 143 18.56 -0.38 21.26
C ASP A 143 19.40 -0.01 20.02
N HIS A 144 19.85 1.24 19.94
CA HIS A 144 20.59 1.78 18.80
C HIS A 144 19.86 1.66 17.45
N PHE A 145 18.53 1.69 17.47
CA PHE A 145 17.67 1.54 16.30
C PHE A 145 17.85 0.20 15.58
N SER A 146 18.27 -0.83 16.31
CA SER A 146 18.67 -2.11 15.71
C SER A 146 17.52 -3.11 15.53
N SER A 147 16.44 -2.97 16.32
CA SER A 147 15.29 -3.88 16.27
C SER A 147 14.03 -3.14 15.83
N LEU A 148 13.19 -3.85 15.09
CA LEU A 148 11.84 -3.44 14.72
C LEU A 148 10.87 -3.89 15.82
N HIS A 149 10.06 -2.95 16.29
CA HIS A 149 9.04 -3.17 17.29
C HIS A 149 7.69 -2.82 16.69
N CYS A 150 6.75 -3.75 16.76
CA CYS A 150 5.44 -3.58 16.17
C CYS A 150 4.39 -3.34 17.27
N ARG A 151 3.50 -2.38 17.06
CA ARG A 151 2.37 -2.08 17.96
C ARG A 151 1.10 -1.93 17.15
N SER A 152 0.02 -2.58 17.58
CA SER A 152 -1.33 -2.39 17.05
C SER A 152 -2.13 -1.53 18.02
N THR A 153 -2.63 -0.39 17.54
CA THR A 153 -3.39 0.58 18.33
C THR A 153 -4.76 0.75 17.70
N LEU A 154 -5.83 0.40 18.42
CA LEU A 154 -7.20 0.59 17.88
C LEU A 154 -7.42 2.06 17.52
N VAL A 155 -8.17 2.30 16.44
CA VAL A 155 -8.52 3.65 16.00
C VAL A 155 -9.21 4.43 17.13
N GLU A 156 -10.02 3.75 17.96
CA GLU A 156 -10.67 4.37 19.12
C GLU A 156 -9.69 4.98 20.12
N TRP A 157 -8.61 4.29 20.46
CA TRP A 157 -7.58 4.81 21.37
C TRP A 157 -6.87 6.02 20.76
N VAL A 158 -6.56 5.97 19.46
CA VAL A 158 -5.98 7.10 18.74
C VAL A 158 -6.91 8.31 18.72
N ARG A 159 -8.23 8.11 18.52
CA ARG A 159 -9.23 9.19 18.57
C ARG A 159 -9.28 9.89 19.93
N ARG A 160 -9.05 9.13 21.01
CA ARG A 160 -9.03 9.65 22.40
C ARG A 160 -7.71 10.34 22.77
N GLY A 161 -6.70 10.26 21.92
CA GLY A 161 -5.36 10.78 22.22
C GLY A 161 -4.52 9.84 23.09
N GLU A 162 -4.86 8.55 23.13
CA GLU A 162 -4.24 7.53 24.00
C GLU A 162 -3.51 6.43 23.20
N PRO A 163 -2.56 6.77 22.31
CA PRO A 163 -1.83 5.81 21.48
C PRO A 163 -1.00 4.79 22.29
N GLU A 164 -0.66 5.10 23.55
CA GLU A 164 0.04 4.22 24.50
C GLU A 164 -0.77 3.00 24.91
N ALA A 165 -2.10 3.02 24.75
CA ALA A 165 -2.96 1.86 24.96
C ALA A 165 -2.78 0.76 23.88
N GLY A 166 -1.99 1.03 22.83
CA GLY A 166 -1.69 0.07 21.78
C GLY A 166 -0.92 -1.16 22.30
N LEU A 167 -1.28 -2.32 21.77
CA LEU A 167 -0.70 -3.60 22.18
C LEU A 167 0.51 -3.94 21.32
N PRO A 168 1.64 -4.33 21.93
CA PRO A 168 2.78 -4.85 21.19
C PRO A 168 2.43 -6.18 20.50
N ILE A 169 2.86 -6.33 19.26
CA ILE A 169 2.62 -7.53 18.43
C ILE A 169 3.96 -8.12 17.98
N PHE A 170 3.96 -9.41 17.65
CA PHE A 170 5.18 -10.16 17.29
C PHE A 170 6.27 -10.14 18.37
N GLN A 171 5.91 -10.01 19.65
CA GLN A 171 6.89 -9.99 20.76
C GLN A 171 7.76 -11.25 20.85
N GLN A 172 7.29 -12.36 20.26
CA GLN A 172 8.03 -13.61 20.19
C GLN A 172 9.12 -13.61 19.12
N GLU A 173 9.15 -12.60 18.24
CA GLU A 173 10.08 -12.51 17.12
C GLU A 173 11.16 -11.47 17.41
N GLU A 174 12.41 -11.84 17.17
CA GLU A 174 13.52 -10.90 17.22
C GLU A 174 13.76 -10.32 15.82
N LEU A 175 13.10 -9.21 15.53
CA LEU A 175 13.15 -8.54 14.23
C LEU A 175 14.28 -7.51 14.17
N ARG A 176 15.53 -7.98 14.11
CA ARG A 176 16.70 -7.12 13.85
C ARG A 176 17.12 -7.23 12.41
N TRP A 177 17.62 -6.14 11.83
CA TRP A 177 18.18 -6.15 10.47
C TRP A 177 19.19 -7.32 10.31
N PRO A 178 19.14 -8.11 9.22
CA PRO A 178 18.30 -7.99 8.02
C PRO A 178 16.87 -8.57 8.14
N GLY A 179 16.41 -8.89 9.34
CA GLY A 179 15.02 -9.26 9.66
C GLY A 179 14.02 -8.16 9.32
N PHE A 180 12.78 -8.56 9.03
CA PHE A 180 11.73 -7.68 8.55
C PHE A 180 10.34 -8.14 8.98
N VAL A 181 9.36 -7.25 8.77
CA VAL A 181 7.93 -7.55 8.82
C VAL A 181 7.28 -6.98 7.57
N GLU A 182 6.41 -7.76 6.93
CA GLU A 182 5.59 -7.37 5.80
C GLU A 182 4.13 -7.67 6.12
N PHE A 183 3.24 -6.74 5.82
CA PHE A 183 1.80 -6.89 6.01
C PHE A 183 1.16 -6.97 4.63
N ASP A 184 0.33 -8.00 4.42
CA ASP A 184 -0.42 -8.17 3.18
C ASP A 184 -1.92 -8.21 3.52
N GLU A 185 -2.60 -7.10 3.20
CA GLU A 185 -4.03 -6.95 3.48
C GLU A 185 -4.88 -7.96 2.70
N VAL A 186 -4.44 -8.34 1.49
CA VAL A 186 -5.24 -9.18 0.60
C VAL A 186 -5.30 -10.62 1.06
N SER A 187 -4.16 -11.21 1.41
CA SER A 187 -4.12 -12.52 2.05
C SER A 187 -4.55 -12.47 3.52
N CYS A 188 -4.66 -11.27 4.10
CA CYS A 188 -4.93 -11.04 5.53
C CYS A 188 -3.84 -11.67 6.41
N ARG A 189 -2.58 -11.49 6.05
CA ARG A 189 -1.43 -12.11 6.72
C ARG A 189 -0.33 -11.10 6.97
N ALA A 190 0.49 -11.39 7.97
CA ALA A 190 1.79 -10.77 8.10
C ALA A 190 2.88 -11.84 7.98
N VAL A 191 3.99 -11.46 7.36
CA VAL A 191 5.18 -12.30 7.24
C VAL A 191 6.29 -11.61 8.02
N THR A 192 6.87 -12.32 8.99
CA THR A 192 8.07 -11.88 9.69
C THR A 192 9.26 -12.70 9.27
N PHE A 193 10.45 -12.11 9.31
CA PHE A 193 11.70 -12.84 9.21
C PHE A 193 12.60 -12.44 10.38
N SER A 194 12.97 -13.41 11.21
CA SER A 194 14.00 -13.22 12.25
C SER A 194 15.35 -13.66 11.71
N ALA A 195 16.29 -12.71 11.64
CA ALA A 195 17.66 -13.00 11.22
C ALA A 195 18.46 -13.79 12.26
N ALA A 196 18.04 -13.76 13.54
CA ALA A 196 18.74 -14.41 14.64
C ALA A 196 18.69 -15.94 14.51
N ASP A 197 17.51 -16.48 14.21
CA ASP A 197 17.29 -17.93 14.07
C ASP A 197 16.96 -18.37 12.63
N ARG A 198 16.95 -17.43 11.68
CA ARG A 198 16.61 -17.62 10.25
C ARG A 198 15.23 -18.23 10.04
N THR A 199 14.26 -17.79 10.84
CA THR A 199 12.87 -18.26 10.77
C THR A 199 11.98 -17.24 10.08
N TYR A 200 11.08 -17.72 9.23
CA TYR A 200 9.92 -16.95 8.80
C TYR A 200 8.71 -17.29 9.67
N GLY A 201 8.01 -16.28 10.17
CA GLY A 201 6.74 -16.42 10.87
C GLY A 201 5.60 -15.98 9.96
N ILE A 202 4.55 -16.80 9.86
CA ILE A 202 3.31 -16.46 9.15
C ILE A 202 2.22 -16.22 10.18
N TRP A 203 1.62 -15.03 10.15
CA TRP A 203 0.72 -14.53 11.17
C TRP A 203 -0.63 -14.16 10.59
N GLU A 204 -1.68 -14.33 11.38
CA GLU A 204 -3.01 -13.83 11.05
C GLU A 204 -3.09 -12.32 11.31
N LEU A 205 -3.51 -11.53 10.31
CA LEU A 205 -3.59 -10.08 10.45
C LEU A 205 -4.73 -9.61 11.37
N ALA A 206 -5.76 -10.45 11.59
CA ALA A 206 -6.92 -10.07 12.41
C ALA A 206 -6.59 -9.93 13.91
N ASN A 207 -5.72 -10.81 14.42
CA ASN A 207 -5.40 -10.92 15.85
C ASN A 207 -3.90 -11.09 16.13
N PHE A 208 -3.06 -11.08 15.08
CA PHE A 208 -1.61 -11.30 15.16
C PHE A 208 -1.22 -12.62 15.82
N SER A 209 -2.07 -13.64 15.70
CA SER A 209 -1.73 -15.00 16.11
C SER A 209 -0.78 -15.64 15.10
N LEU A 210 0.19 -16.42 15.59
CA LEU A 210 1.09 -17.19 14.75
C LEU A 210 0.33 -18.39 14.17
N LEU A 211 0.36 -18.54 12.85
CA LEU A 211 -0.19 -19.70 12.15
C LEU A 211 0.83 -20.83 12.07
N PHE A 212 1.98 -20.56 11.47
CA PHE A 212 3.08 -21.51 11.35
C PHE A 212 4.42 -20.80 11.12
N ARG A 213 5.51 -21.57 11.24
CA ARG A 213 6.88 -21.11 10.99
C ARG A 213 7.50 -21.91 9.86
N LEU A 214 8.31 -21.24 9.05
CA LEU A 214 9.17 -21.86 8.06
C LEU A 214 10.62 -21.71 8.52
N ARG A 215 11.28 -22.85 8.74
CA ARG A 215 12.67 -22.93 9.19
C ARG A 215 13.43 -23.83 8.23
N ASP A 216 14.11 -23.23 7.28
CA ASP A 216 14.99 -23.93 6.36
C ASP A 216 16.15 -22.99 5.96
N PRO A 217 17.41 -23.38 6.24
CA PRO A 217 18.59 -22.59 5.88
C PRO A 217 18.71 -22.27 4.38
N GLU A 218 18.10 -23.08 3.51
CA GLU A 218 18.09 -22.88 2.07
C GLU A 218 17.06 -21.84 1.62
N ILE A 219 16.09 -21.44 2.46
CA ILE A 219 15.14 -20.38 2.12
C ILE A 219 15.91 -19.06 1.93
N ALA A 220 15.79 -18.52 0.72
CA ALA A 220 16.29 -17.22 0.35
C ALA A 220 15.23 -16.14 0.56
N GLU A 221 13.97 -16.44 0.25
CA GLU A 221 12.89 -15.45 0.27
C GLU A 221 11.53 -16.14 0.48
N VAL A 222 10.64 -15.49 1.22
CA VAL A 222 9.22 -15.85 1.35
C VAL A 222 8.40 -14.61 1.03
N LYS A 223 7.39 -14.75 0.17
CA LYS A 223 6.46 -13.67 -0.18
C LYS A 223 5.02 -14.16 -0.22
N ALA A 224 4.10 -13.33 0.26
CA ALA A 224 2.69 -13.49 -0.09
C ALA A 224 2.56 -13.27 -1.61
N ALA A 225 2.04 -14.27 -2.30
CA ALA A 225 1.98 -14.28 -3.77
C ALA A 225 0.55 -14.23 -4.28
N ALA A 226 -0.40 -14.81 -3.55
CA ALA A 226 -1.82 -14.75 -3.85
C ALA A 226 -2.62 -14.75 -2.54
N ARG A 227 -3.94 -14.52 -2.65
CA ARG A 227 -4.87 -14.53 -1.50
C ARG A 227 -4.73 -15.78 -0.62
N ASN A 228 -4.37 -16.92 -1.21
CA ASN A 228 -4.22 -18.20 -0.51
C ASN A 228 -2.82 -18.84 -0.66
N ALA A 229 -1.82 -18.14 -1.20
CA ALA A 229 -0.53 -18.74 -1.54
C ALA A 229 0.69 -17.92 -1.10
N LEU A 230 1.68 -18.61 -0.55
CA LEU A 230 3.04 -18.13 -0.33
C LEU A 230 3.96 -18.67 -1.42
N LEU A 231 4.81 -17.80 -1.93
CA LEU A 231 5.96 -18.18 -2.72
C LEU A 231 7.16 -18.32 -1.78
N VAL A 232 7.76 -19.51 -1.77
CA VAL A 232 8.98 -19.79 -1.02
C VAL A 232 10.09 -20.10 -2.01
N VAL A 233 11.13 -19.29 -1.97
CA VAL A 233 12.27 -19.38 -2.87
C VAL A 233 13.46 -19.93 -2.11
N HIS A 234 14.05 -21.02 -2.59
CA HIS A 234 15.20 -21.68 -2.00
C HIS A 234 16.42 -21.52 -2.90
N ARG A 235 17.58 -21.27 -2.29
CA ARG A 235 18.87 -21.17 -2.96
C ARG A 235 19.61 -22.51 -2.92
N ARG A 236 19.90 -23.12 -4.08
CA ARG A 236 20.84 -24.25 -4.13
C ARG A 236 22.29 -23.80 -4.25
N LYS A 237 23.20 -24.70 -3.86
CA LYS A 237 24.66 -24.56 -3.96
C LYS A 237 25.21 -24.38 -5.39
N ALA A 238 24.42 -24.59 -6.45
CA ALA A 238 24.85 -24.59 -7.85
C ALA A 238 24.14 -23.53 -8.72
N ASP A 239 23.78 -22.38 -8.16
CA ASP A 239 23.06 -21.27 -8.82
C ASP A 239 21.67 -21.60 -9.40
N ALA A 240 21.16 -22.80 -9.15
CA ALA A 240 19.77 -23.16 -9.42
C ALA A 240 18.87 -22.67 -8.27
N MET A 241 17.85 -21.88 -8.60
CA MET A 241 16.81 -21.51 -7.65
C MET A 241 15.67 -22.53 -7.70
N ARG A 242 15.16 -22.91 -6.53
CA ARG A 242 13.99 -23.76 -6.38
C ARG A 242 12.84 -22.92 -5.85
N VAL A 243 11.66 -23.07 -6.44
CA VAL A 243 10.46 -22.35 -6.02
C VAL A 243 9.40 -23.34 -5.56
N GLN A 244 8.84 -23.08 -4.38
CA GLN A 244 7.74 -23.83 -3.78
C GLN A 244 6.56 -22.88 -3.57
N VAL A 245 5.35 -23.39 -3.83
CA VAL A 245 4.11 -22.67 -3.58
C VAL A 245 3.39 -23.35 -2.42
N LEU A 246 3.28 -22.64 -1.30
CA LEU A 246 2.63 -23.13 -0.10
C LEU A 246 1.28 -22.46 0.09
N SER A 247 0.35 -23.16 0.73
CA SER A 247 -0.87 -22.61 1.27
C SER A 247 -0.49 -21.63 2.37
N ILE A 248 -1.00 -20.41 2.28
CA ILE A 248 -0.75 -19.39 3.30
C ILE A 248 -1.54 -19.64 4.60
N ALA A 249 -2.52 -20.54 4.57
CA ALA A 249 -3.32 -20.87 5.74
C ALA A 249 -2.58 -21.81 6.69
N ASP A 250 -1.87 -22.80 6.16
CA ASP A 250 -1.33 -23.92 6.93
C ASP A 250 0.07 -24.39 6.48
N GLY A 251 0.65 -23.78 5.44
CA GLY A 251 1.99 -24.11 4.96
C GLY A 251 2.06 -25.40 4.13
N THR A 252 0.92 -25.99 3.76
CA THR A 252 0.89 -27.20 2.92
C THR A 252 1.28 -26.89 1.47
N SER A 253 1.92 -27.83 0.76
CA SER A 253 2.31 -27.61 -0.64
C SER A 253 1.07 -27.57 -1.54
N LEU A 254 0.85 -26.47 -2.28
CA LEU A 254 -0.26 -26.33 -3.23
C LEU A 254 0.04 -26.96 -4.59
N LEU A 255 1.32 -27.06 -4.95
CA LEU A 255 1.78 -27.73 -6.16
C LEU A 255 2.51 -29.01 -5.79
N GLY A 256 2.17 -30.11 -6.48
CA GLY A 256 2.69 -31.45 -6.21
C GLY A 256 4.13 -31.70 -6.68
N SER A 257 4.76 -30.75 -7.37
CA SER A 257 6.17 -30.80 -7.72
C SER A 257 6.81 -29.42 -7.79
N GLU A 258 8.10 -29.40 -7.44
CA GLU A 258 8.94 -28.20 -7.40
C GLU A 258 9.37 -27.82 -8.82
N SER A 259 9.26 -26.53 -9.16
CA SER A 259 9.71 -26.03 -10.46
C SER A 259 11.12 -25.43 -10.35
N PRO A 260 12.09 -25.89 -11.15
CA PRO A 260 13.39 -25.22 -11.26
C PRO A 260 13.23 -23.91 -12.05
N VAL A 261 13.84 -22.83 -11.56
CA VAL A 261 13.86 -21.54 -12.26
C VAL A 261 15.29 -21.23 -12.67
N ALA A 262 15.51 -20.98 -13.97
CA ALA A 262 16.81 -20.62 -14.50
C ALA A 262 17.21 -19.19 -14.06
N ALA A 263 18.41 -19.04 -13.50
CA ALA A 263 18.96 -17.74 -13.14
C ALA A 263 19.29 -16.94 -14.41
N GLY A 264 18.62 -15.79 -14.61
CA GLY A 264 18.99 -14.82 -15.66
C GLY A 264 17.88 -14.20 -16.51
N GLN A 265 16.61 -14.56 -16.34
CA GLN A 265 15.52 -14.09 -17.23
C GLN A 265 14.66 -12.91 -16.72
N LEU A 266 14.99 -12.29 -15.59
CA LEU A 266 14.21 -11.17 -15.06
C LEU A 266 15.07 -9.91 -14.95
N GLN A 267 14.86 -8.94 -15.86
CA GLN A 267 15.05 -7.55 -15.48
C GLN A 267 13.90 -7.21 -14.54
N ALA A 268 14.15 -7.34 -13.23
CA ALA A 268 13.15 -7.06 -12.23
C ALA A 268 12.74 -5.58 -12.33
N PRO A 269 11.44 -5.27 -12.42
CA PRO A 269 10.97 -3.90 -12.21
C PRO A 269 11.47 -3.36 -10.86
N SER A 270 11.71 -2.05 -10.78
CA SER A 270 12.23 -1.43 -9.55
C SER A 270 11.26 -1.56 -8.37
N SER A 271 9.96 -1.63 -8.64
CA SER A 271 8.92 -1.91 -7.64
C SER A 271 7.69 -2.52 -8.31
N THR A 272 6.95 -3.36 -7.59
CA THR A 272 5.73 -4.02 -8.08
C THR A 272 4.64 -3.97 -7.04
N LEU A 273 3.40 -3.86 -7.50
CA LEU A 273 2.20 -4.00 -6.68
C LEU A 273 1.29 -5.04 -7.33
N HIS A 274 0.88 -6.04 -6.56
CA HIS A 274 0.00 -7.10 -7.05
C HIS A 274 -1.46 -6.62 -7.01
N LEU A 275 -2.15 -6.71 -8.14
CA LEU A 275 -3.57 -6.51 -8.30
C LEU A 275 -4.29 -7.85 -8.21
N TYR A 276 -4.41 -8.37 -6.99
CA TYR A 276 -4.91 -9.71 -6.71
C TYR A 276 -6.33 -9.99 -7.26
N GLU A 277 -7.24 -9.01 -7.23
CA GLU A 277 -8.61 -9.19 -7.73
C GLU A 277 -8.65 -9.37 -9.25
N ARG A 278 -7.54 -9.03 -9.92
CA ARG A 278 -7.42 -9.08 -11.38
C ARG A 278 -6.35 -10.07 -11.85
N ASN A 279 -5.58 -10.66 -10.94
CA ASN A 279 -4.42 -11.49 -11.25
C ASN A 279 -3.40 -10.76 -12.16
N LEU A 280 -3.09 -9.50 -11.86
CA LEU A 280 -2.17 -8.67 -12.66
C LEU A 280 -1.13 -8.01 -11.76
N PHE A 281 0.04 -7.66 -12.29
CA PHE A 281 1.00 -6.81 -11.57
C PHE A 281 1.03 -5.41 -12.16
N LEU A 282 0.96 -4.41 -11.29
CA LEU A 282 1.32 -3.04 -11.60
C LEU A 282 2.82 -2.86 -11.32
N ALA A 283 3.60 -2.56 -12.35
CA ALA A 283 5.05 -2.45 -12.23
C ALA A 283 5.51 -1.01 -12.48
N VAL A 284 6.43 -0.56 -11.62
CA VAL A 284 7.15 0.71 -11.78
C VAL A 284 8.57 0.42 -12.23
N SER A 285 8.96 1.01 -13.36
CA SER A 285 10.33 0.98 -13.87
C SER A 285 10.80 2.40 -14.17
N GLY A 286 11.70 2.92 -13.32
CA GLY A 286 12.11 4.32 -13.36
C GLY A 286 10.95 5.26 -13.08
N ARG A 287 10.39 5.87 -14.14
CA ARG A 287 9.23 6.79 -14.05
C ARG A 287 8.02 6.33 -14.84
N ALA A 288 8.07 5.12 -15.42
CA ALA A 288 6.97 4.57 -16.19
C ALA A 288 6.16 3.59 -15.33
N LEU A 289 4.84 3.59 -15.54
CA LEU A 289 3.89 2.67 -14.94
C LEU A 289 3.28 1.81 -16.05
N ALA A 290 3.20 0.50 -15.81
CA ALA A 290 2.62 -0.45 -16.75
C ALA A 290 2.00 -1.65 -16.02
N VAL A 291 1.00 -2.27 -16.65
CA VAL A 291 0.33 -3.48 -16.14
C VAL A 291 0.84 -4.69 -16.90
N PHE A 292 1.09 -5.75 -16.14
CA PHE A 292 1.62 -7.01 -16.61
C PHE A 292 0.71 -8.16 -16.17
N SER A 293 0.67 -9.23 -16.98
CA SER A 293 0.10 -10.50 -16.56
C SER A 293 0.98 -11.19 -15.52
N LEU A 294 0.47 -12.24 -14.87
CA LEU A 294 1.28 -13.06 -13.96
C LEU A 294 2.44 -13.75 -14.67
N GLN A 295 2.34 -13.98 -15.98
CA GLN A 295 3.38 -14.58 -16.81
C GLN A 295 4.47 -13.59 -17.22
N GLY A 296 4.33 -12.31 -16.86
CA GLY A 296 5.30 -11.26 -17.16
C GLY A 296 5.11 -10.59 -18.51
N ASP A 297 4.00 -10.86 -19.20
CA ASP A 297 3.68 -10.17 -20.45
C ASP A 297 3.14 -8.77 -20.14
N ARG A 298 3.70 -7.75 -20.81
CA ARG A 298 3.18 -6.39 -20.69
C ARG A 298 1.82 -6.30 -21.38
N LEU A 299 0.78 -6.02 -20.60
CA LEU A 299 -0.58 -5.89 -21.12
C LEU A 299 -0.89 -4.46 -21.54
N LEU A 300 -0.48 -3.48 -20.72
CA LEU A 300 -0.83 -2.09 -20.95
C LEU A 300 0.23 -1.11 -20.42
N GLY A 301 0.34 0.05 -21.05
CA GLY A 301 1.09 1.20 -20.54
C GLY A 301 0.14 2.32 -20.17
N MET A 302 0.51 3.14 -19.18
CA MET A 302 -0.31 4.29 -18.79
C MET A 302 -0.02 5.50 -19.69
N GLU A 303 -1.06 6.06 -20.29
CA GLU A 303 -0.97 7.25 -21.14
C GLU A 303 -0.63 8.49 -20.31
N ASP A 304 0.19 9.39 -20.87
CA ASP A 304 0.61 10.65 -20.22
C ASP A 304 1.19 10.48 -18.80
N HIS A 305 1.65 9.29 -18.47
CA HIS A 305 2.02 8.93 -17.12
C HIS A 305 3.54 8.94 -16.98
N THR A 306 4.04 9.95 -16.27
CA THR A 306 5.46 10.06 -15.93
C THR A 306 5.56 10.31 -14.45
N LEU A 307 5.79 9.26 -13.66
CA LEU A 307 5.80 9.36 -12.21
C LEU A 307 6.85 10.36 -11.74
N TRP A 308 6.46 11.15 -10.74
CA TRP A 308 7.39 11.97 -10.01
C TRP A 308 8.21 11.08 -9.06
N CYS A 309 9.52 11.10 -9.23
CA CYS A 309 10.46 10.40 -8.38
C CYS A 309 11.67 11.30 -8.15
N ASP A 310 11.99 11.54 -6.88
CA ASP A 310 13.16 12.32 -6.46
C ASP A 310 14.25 11.41 -5.85
N GLY A 311 14.52 10.28 -6.51
CA GLY A 311 15.53 9.31 -6.10
C GLY A 311 15.08 8.30 -5.04
N GLU A 312 13.82 8.35 -4.62
CA GLU A 312 13.19 7.40 -3.68
C GLU A 312 12.07 6.59 -4.36
N SER A 313 11.52 5.60 -3.66
CA SER A 313 10.44 4.76 -4.18
C SER A 313 9.26 5.61 -4.65
N ALA A 314 8.84 5.44 -5.90
CA ALA A 314 7.66 6.14 -6.44
C ALA A 314 6.34 5.61 -5.86
N MET A 315 6.39 4.54 -5.05
CA MET A 315 5.21 3.89 -4.48
C MET A 315 4.44 4.80 -3.50
N SER A 316 5.11 5.71 -2.79
CA SER A 316 4.42 6.66 -1.90
C SER A 316 3.53 7.66 -2.66
N ASN A 317 3.73 7.81 -3.96
CA ASN A 317 3.00 8.72 -4.83
C ASN A 317 1.90 8.01 -5.64
N LEU A 318 1.60 6.76 -5.30
CA LEU A 318 0.60 5.92 -5.96
C LEU A 318 -0.48 5.50 -4.95
N TYR A 319 -1.73 5.50 -5.40
CA TYR A 319 -2.83 4.85 -4.70
C TYR A 319 -3.65 4.04 -5.70
N VAL A 320 -3.93 2.78 -5.39
CA VAL A 320 -4.82 1.92 -6.19
C VAL A 320 -6.12 1.75 -5.42
N THR A 321 -7.25 1.94 -6.11
CA THR A 321 -8.58 1.76 -5.52
C THR A 321 -8.79 0.33 -5.03
N THR A 322 -9.69 0.17 -4.07
CA THR A 322 -10.07 -1.14 -3.51
C THR A 322 -10.61 -2.06 -4.62
N ALA A 323 -11.35 -1.50 -5.59
CA ALA A 323 -11.85 -2.22 -6.77
C ALA A 323 -10.76 -2.55 -7.82
N GLN A 324 -9.52 -2.03 -7.66
CA GLN A 324 -8.38 -2.22 -8.56
C GLN A 324 -8.68 -1.88 -10.04
N ASP A 325 -9.57 -0.92 -10.24
CA ASP A 325 -9.99 -0.41 -11.54
C ASP A 325 -9.28 0.89 -11.92
N VAL A 326 -8.79 1.64 -10.92
CA VAL A 326 -8.17 2.95 -11.08
C VAL A 326 -6.90 3.08 -10.23
N VAL A 327 -5.93 3.81 -10.76
CA VAL A 327 -4.74 4.25 -10.04
C VAL A 327 -4.65 5.77 -10.02
N LEU A 328 -4.44 6.34 -8.85
CA LEU A 328 -4.08 7.73 -8.62
C LEU A 328 -2.56 7.82 -8.55
N SER A 329 -2.01 8.85 -9.18
CA SER A 329 -0.57 8.96 -9.35
C SER A 329 -0.13 10.41 -9.42
N TYR A 330 0.89 10.77 -8.67
CA TYR A 330 1.52 12.07 -8.83
C TYR A 330 2.57 12.04 -9.95
N CYS A 331 2.26 12.73 -11.05
CA CYS A 331 3.03 12.74 -12.28
C CYS A 331 3.77 14.06 -12.47
N ALA A 332 4.98 13.99 -13.03
CA ALA A 332 5.70 15.14 -13.55
C ALA A 332 5.02 15.67 -14.81
N ARG A 333 4.88 17.00 -14.88
CA ARG A 333 4.37 17.66 -16.08
C ARG A 333 5.34 17.48 -17.26
N PRO A 334 4.83 17.19 -18.47
CA PRO A 334 5.66 17.16 -19.67
C PRO A 334 6.35 18.51 -19.90
N ASN A 335 7.62 18.53 -20.30
CA ASN A 335 8.34 19.71 -20.77
C ASN A 335 8.46 20.92 -19.80
N THR A 336 8.27 20.73 -18.51
CA THR A 336 8.49 21.79 -17.51
C THR A 336 9.66 21.46 -16.60
N ASP A 337 10.36 22.50 -16.11
CA ASP A 337 11.37 22.33 -15.07
C ASP A 337 10.76 21.63 -13.86
N ARG A 338 11.55 20.79 -13.18
CA ARG A 338 11.19 20.10 -11.92
C ARG A 338 10.76 21.04 -10.76
N ARG A 339 10.65 22.34 -11.00
CA ARG A 339 10.19 23.34 -10.03
C ARG A 339 8.74 23.79 -10.27
N ALA A 340 8.12 23.40 -11.39
CA ALA A 340 6.77 23.80 -11.76
C ALA A 340 5.66 22.93 -11.15
N GLY A 341 6.00 22.01 -10.23
CA GLY A 341 5.05 21.05 -9.67
C GLY A 341 4.57 20.00 -10.68
N GLY A 342 3.71 19.11 -10.22
CA GLY A 342 3.18 17.98 -11.00
C GLY A 342 1.69 18.09 -11.28
N THR A 343 1.11 16.97 -11.66
CA THR A 343 -0.34 16.74 -11.77
C THR A 343 -0.67 15.44 -11.06
N ILE A 344 -1.85 15.38 -10.43
CA ILE A 344 -2.36 14.11 -9.93
C ILE A 344 -3.23 13.52 -11.03
N ASN A 345 -2.75 12.42 -11.62
CA ASN A 345 -3.42 11.72 -12.70
C ASN A 345 -4.23 10.56 -12.12
N VAL A 346 -5.45 10.42 -12.62
CA VAL A 346 -6.32 9.28 -12.38
C VAL A 346 -6.35 8.48 -13.66
N SER A 347 -5.86 7.24 -13.62
CA SER A 347 -5.73 6.40 -14.80
C SER A 347 -6.50 5.09 -14.63
N SER A 348 -7.17 4.67 -15.70
CA SER A 348 -7.86 3.39 -15.77
C SER A 348 -6.84 2.26 -15.83
N LEU A 349 -6.90 1.33 -14.87
CA LEU A 349 -6.11 0.09 -14.91
C LEU A 349 -6.67 -0.93 -15.92
N ARG A 350 -7.76 -0.60 -16.63
CA ARG A 350 -8.32 -1.45 -17.70
C ARG A 350 -7.85 -1.01 -19.08
N THR A 351 -7.84 0.29 -19.34
CA THR A 351 -7.53 0.85 -20.66
C THR A 351 -6.15 1.51 -20.72
N GLY A 352 -5.58 1.92 -19.59
CA GLY A 352 -4.37 2.73 -19.53
C GLY A 352 -4.59 4.22 -19.74
N GLU A 353 -5.81 4.61 -20.11
CA GLU A 353 -6.17 5.99 -20.38
C GLU A 353 -6.20 6.81 -19.09
N CYS A 354 -5.77 8.07 -19.20
CA CYS A 354 -5.91 9.04 -18.14
C CYS A 354 -7.35 9.59 -18.14
N VAL A 355 -8.15 9.23 -17.14
CA VAL A 355 -9.58 9.59 -17.05
C VAL A 355 -9.79 10.95 -16.43
N ALA A 356 -8.88 11.41 -15.56
CA ALA A 356 -8.92 12.74 -14.96
C ALA A 356 -7.52 13.22 -14.55
N LYS A 357 -7.33 14.54 -14.51
CA LYS A 357 -6.09 15.19 -14.06
C LYS A 357 -6.41 16.36 -13.13
N LEU A 358 -5.93 16.31 -11.89
CA LEU A 358 -5.90 17.46 -11.01
C LEU A 358 -4.76 18.40 -11.43
N ALA A 359 -5.03 19.71 -11.39
CA ALA A 359 -4.09 20.76 -11.78
C ALA A 359 -3.68 20.75 -13.27
N ALA A 360 -4.51 20.20 -14.18
CA ALA A 360 -4.17 20.10 -15.60
C ALA A 360 -3.81 21.45 -16.27
N GLY A 361 -4.45 22.55 -15.86
CA GLY A 361 -4.31 23.88 -16.50
C GLY A 361 -3.27 24.81 -15.86
N ALA A 362 -3.07 24.77 -14.54
CA ALA A 362 -2.16 25.67 -13.83
C ALA A 362 -1.45 24.93 -12.67
N PRO A 363 -0.19 25.27 -12.35
CA PRO A 363 0.49 24.74 -11.19
C PRO A 363 -0.20 25.21 -9.91
N LEU A 364 -0.47 24.26 -9.01
CA LEU A 364 -1.02 24.52 -7.68
C LEU A 364 0.14 24.48 -6.67
N PRO A 365 0.34 25.51 -5.83
CA PRO A 365 1.44 25.56 -4.86
C PRO A 365 1.52 24.34 -3.95
N GLU A 366 0.37 23.79 -3.57
CA GLU A 366 0.21 22.62 -2.69
C GLU A 366 0.65 21.32 -3.37
N LEU A 367 0.74 21.32 -4.71
CA LEU A 367 1.28 20.23 -5.52
C LEU A 367 2.70 20.51 -6.01
N ALA A 368 3.40 21.51 -5.46
CA ALA A 368 4.76 21.84 -5.91
C ALA A 368 5.80 20.80 -5.43
N ASP A 369 5.61 20.23 -4.24
CA ASP A 369 6.59 19.40 -3.56
C ASP A 369 5.99 18.12 -2.93
N VAL A 370 5.05 17.48 -3.64
CA VAL A 370 4.40 16.24 -3.20
C VAL A 370 5.42 15.11 -2.98
N THR A 371 5.27 14.42 -1.86
CA THR A 371 6.10 13.29 -1.44
C THR A 371 5.31 12.05 -1.02
N ALA A 372 4.02 12.20 -0.75
CA ALA A 372 3.11 11.10 -0.46
C ALA A 372 1.69 11.41 -0.95
N LEU A 373 0.96 10.38 -1.35
CA LEU A 373 -0.43 10.46 -1.83
C LEU A 373 -1.25 9.31 -1.23
N SER A 374 -2.46 9.61 -0.79
CA SER A 374 -3.42 8.61 -0.31
C SER A 374 -4.84 9.07 -0.58
N PHE A 375 -5.76 8.14 -0.81
CA PHE A 375 -7.16 8.46 -1.09
C PHE A 375 -8.06 7.68 -0.15
N SER A 376 -9.00 8.37 0.49
CA SER A 376 -10.04 7.76 1.31
C SER A 376 -11.28 7.56 0.43
N GLU A 377 -11.49 6.34 -0.04
CA GLU A 377 -12.69 6.01 -0.84
C GLU A 377 -13.99 6.26 -0.05
N ALA A 378 -13.99 5.96 1.25
CA ALA A 378 -15.15 6.19 2.12
C ALA A 378 -15.51 7.68 2.28
N ARG A 379 -14.51 8.56 2.29
CA ARG A 379 -14.71 10.01 2.44
C ARG A 379 -14.73 10.75 1.11
N SER A 380 -14.30 10.11 0.03
CA SER A 380 -14.02 10.78 -1.25
C SER A 380 -13.03 11.94 -1.09
N GLU A 381 -12.01 11.74 -0.25
CA GLU A 381 -11.00 12.74 0.08
C GLU A 381 -9.61 12.29 -0.39
N LEU A 382 -8.88 13.20 -1.00
CA LEU A 382 -7.51 13.01 -1.45
C LEU A 382 -6.55 13.71 -0.48
N TYR A 383 -5.58 12.96 0.01
CA TYR A 383 -4.56 13.42 0.94
C TYR A 383 -3.22 13.52 0.23
N VAL A 384 -2.58 14.68 0.35
CA VAL A 384 -1.32 14.99 -0.32
C VAL A 384 -0.30 15.47 0.70
N GLY A 385 0.77 14.70 0.87
CA GLY A 385 1.87 15.04 1.76
C GLY A 385 2.97 15.82 1.03
N SER A 386 3.58 16.80 1.70
CA SER A 386 4.62 17.66 1.13
C SER A 386 6.01 17.42 1.70
N ARG A 387 7.02 17.90 0.97
CA ARG A 387 8.41 17.90 1.43
C ARG A 387 8.62 18.75 2.68
N LYS A 388 7.78 19.75 2.88
CA LYS A 388 7.78 20.60 4.08
C LYS A 388 7.01 20.00 5.24
N GLY A 389 6.45 18.79 5.14
CA GLY A 389 5.69 18.21 6.25
C GLY A 389 4.29 18.80 6.40
N SER A 390 3.74 19.37 5.33
CA SER A 390 2.30 19.69 5.27
C SER A 390 1.53 18.49 4.73
N LEU A 391 0.30 18.33 5.18
CA LEU A 391 -0.68 17.38 4.68
C LEU A 391 -1.88 18.18 4.18
N PHE A 392 -2.11 18.18 2.87
CA PHE A 392 -3.25 18.85 2.24
C PHE A 392 -4.39 17.86 2.04
N VAL A 393 -5.60 18.26 2.41
CA VAL A 393 -6.84 17.52 2.17
C VAL A 393 -7.59 18.17 1.03
N TRP A 394 -7.91 17.37 0.04
CA TRP A 394 -8.69 17.77 -1.12
C TRP A 394 -10.01 17.04 -1.12
N SER A 395 -11.10 17.77 -1.27
CA SER A 395 -12.46 17.24 -1.36
C SER A 395 -13.22 17.93 -2.50
N LEU A 396 -14.36 17.37 -2.85
CA LEU A 396 -15.28 17.96 -3.83
C LEU A 396 -15.84 19.28 -3.32
N PHE A 397 -15.55 20.39 -4.01
CA PHE A 397 -16.24 21.65 -3.76
C PHE A 397 -17.75 21.47 -3.96
N GLY A 398 -18.56 21.78 -2.93
CA GLY A 398 -20.01 21.98 -3.08
C GLY A 398 -20.95 21.14 -2.21
N VAL A 399 -20.47 20.26 -1.34
CA VAL A 399 -21.33 19.67 -0.29
C VAL A 399 -20.96 20.33 1.04
N ALA A 400 -21.64 21.44 1.36
CA ALA A 400 -21.61 21.98 2.70
C ALA A 400 -21.93 20.86 3.71
N ALA A 401 -21.23 20.85 4.85
CA ALA A 401 -21.28 19.83 5.90
C ALA A 401 -22.67 19.63 6.58
N GLY A 402 -23.77 20.08 5.96
CA GLY A 402 -25.15 19.95 6.43
C GLY A 402 -26.01 18.89 5.74
N ASP A 403 -25.70 18.45 4.51
CA ASP A 403 -26.57 17.54 3.71
C ASP A 403 -25.83 16.29 3.21
N SER A 404 -25.13 15.62 4.11
CA SER A 404 -24.22 14.50 3.82
C SER A 404 -24.89 13.17 3.44
N ARG A 405 -26.19 13.15 3.06
CA ARG A 405 -26.92 11.91 2.73
C ARG A 405 -27.30 11.70 1.26
N GLU A 406 -27.36 12.74 0.41
CA GLU A 406 -27.93 12.56 -0.95
C GLU A 406 -27.04 12.94 -2.15
N ALA A 407 -25.84 13.51 -1.95
CA ALA A 407 -24.99 13.97 -3.06
C ALA A 407 -23.56 13.40 -3.09
N LYS A 408 -23.32 12.22 -2.49
CA LYS A 408 -22.04 11.53 -2.63
C LYS A 408 -22.09 10.52 -3.78
N PRO A 409 -21.09 10.48 -4.68
CA PRO A 409 -21.01 9.41 -5.67
C PRO A 409 -20.98 8.06 -4.94
N ALA A 410 -21.92 7.19 -5.26
CA ALA A 410 -22.02 5.87 -4.64
C ALA A 410 -20.84 5.00 -5.11
N TRP A 411 -19.80 4.91 -4.27
CA TRP A 411 -18.78 3.89 -4.42
C TRP A 411 -19.39 2.55 -3.97
N PRO A 412 -19.17 1.44 -4.71
CA PRO A 412 -19.55 0.14 -4.22
C PRO A 412 -18.72 -0.16 -2.96
N LEU A 413 -19.34 0.03 -1.79
CA LEU A 413 -18.86 -0.54 -0.54
C LEU A 413 -19.17 -2.03 -0.60
N ASP A 414 -18.14 -2.86 -0.37
CA ASP A 414 -18.30 -4.30 -0.23
C ASP A 414 -19.06 -4.55 1.09
N GLU A 415 -20.38 -4.70 1.01
CA GLU A 415 -21.19 -5.15 2.15
C GLU A 415 -20.79 -6.58 2.45
N GLY A 416 -19.81 -6.71 3.35
CA GLY A 416 -19.35 -7.99 3.87
C GLY A 416 -20.55 -8.81 4.35
N ALA A 417 -20.64 -10.03 3.81
CA ALA A 417 -21.60 -11.06 4.17
C ALA A 417 -21.96 -10.99 5.66
N THR A 418 -23.23 -10.68 5.93
CA THR A 418 -23.83 -10.91 7.24
C THR A 418 -23.54 -12.36 7.65
N PRO A 419 -22.91 -12.63 8.81
CA PRO A 419 -22.86 -13.98 9.31
C PRO A 419 -24.30 -14.39 9.62
N HIS A 420 -24.80 -15.40 8.90
CA HIS A 420 -26.00 -16.12 9.31
C HIS A 420 -25.72 -16.69 10.70
N SER A 421 -26.24 -16.03 11.73
CA SER A 421 -26.34 -16.57 13.07
C SER A 421 -27.21 -17.83 13.04
N PRO A 422 -26.70 -19.02 13.42
CA PRO A 422 -27.56 -20.16 13.64
C PRO A 422 -28.38 -19.90 14.90
N THR A 423 -29.70 -19.96 14.75
CA THR A 423 -30.66 -19.94 15.84
C THR A 423 -30.34 -21.05 16.86
N PRO A 424 -30.27 -20.75 18.17
CA PRO A 424 -30.09 -21.80 19.17
C PRO A 424 -31.41 -22.58 19.33
N SER A 425 -31.33 -23.89 19.11
CA SER A 425 -32.41 -24.83 19.47
C SER A 425 -32.54 -24.91 21.00
N PRO A 426 -33.76 -25.08 21.56
CA PRO A 426 -33.97 -25.13 23.00
C PRO A 426 -33.37 -26.41 23.62
N PRO A 427 -32.95 -26.38 24.90
CA PRO A 427 -32.29 -27.51 25.54
C PRO A 427 -33.26 -28.67 25.79
N HIS A 428 -32.84 -29.87 25.39
CA HIS A 428 -33.46 -31.13 25.77
C HIS A 428 -33.28 -31.37 27.28
N SER A 429 -34.38 -31.66 27.97
CA SER A 429 -34.41 -32.11 29.37
C SER A 429 -33.71 -33.48 29.53
N PRO A 430 -33.03 -33.75 30.66
CA PRO A 430 -32.38 -35.04 30.91
C PRO A 430 -33.40 -36.14 31.27
N PRO A 431 -33.10 -37.42 31.01
CA PRO A 431 -34.00 -38.52 31.31
C PRO A 431 -34.02 -38.80 32.81
N THR A 432 -35.22 -38.87 33.38
CA THR A 432 -35.49 -39.52 34.66
C THR A 432 -35.83 -40.99 34.37
N PHE A 433 -34.93 -41.88 34.77
CA PHE A 433 -35.22 -43.32 34.87
C PHE A 433 -35.82 -43.63 36.25
N PRO A 434 -36.61 -44.70 36.33
CA PRO A 434 -36.18 -45.84 37.14
C PRO A 434 -35.65 -47.00 36.30
#